data_AF-A0AA96E728-F1
#
_entry.id   AF-A0AA96E728-F1
#
_cell.length_a   1.000
_cell.length_b   1.000
_cell.length_c   1.000
_cell.angle_alpha   90.00
_cell.angle_beta   90.00
_cell.angle_gamma   90.00
#
_symmetry.space_group_name_H-M   'P 1'
#
loop_
_entity.id
_entity.type
_entity.pdbx_description
1 polymer ?
#
loop_
_entity_poly.entity_id
_entity_poly.type
_entity_poly.pdbx_seq_one_letter_code
_entity_poly.pdbx_strand_id
1 'polypeptide(L)'
;MKPIFIAVGLLACSTTTAFAQDHMDSGLAYFQDYCLKPGGKLEKSIDLLSNSDIFGNERSMGSDFTYVSYTGPDGINASVLIGASFTDDKCTIIMTGVDEPMAQSEALAATLTETAGAEFMEWEAFEDYGNGGFGYRDAQGDVVVAPVTTGISDDIVHLSFYPN
;
A
#
# COMPACT_ATOMS: atom_id res chain seq x y z
N MET A 1 -6.03 54.25 -33.37
CA MET A 1 -5.11 53.62 -32.40
C MET A 1 -5.84 52.44 -31.78
N LYS A 2 -5.25 51.24 -31.83
CA LYS A 2 -5.88 49.95 -31.53
C LYS A 2 -5.20 49.40 -30.27
N PRO A 3 -5.89 49.06 -29.17
CA PRO A 3 -5.22 48.43 -28.04
C PRO A 3 -5.01 46.94 -28.32
N ILE A 4 -3.76 46.49 -28.18
CA ILE A 4 -3.36 45.09 -28.13
C ILE A 4 -3.57 44.63 -26.69
N PHE A 5 -4.46 43.66 -26.48
CA PHE A 5 -4.55 42.93 -25.21
C PHE A 5 -3.58 41.76 -25.27
N ILE A 6 -2.55 41.79 -24.43
CA ILE A 6 -1.67 40.65 -24.20
C ILE A 6 -2.36 39.75 -23.17
N ALA A 7 -2.81 38.57 -23.61
CA ALA A 7 -3.20 37.50 -22.71
C ALA A 7 -1.93 36.87 -22.14
N VAL A 8 -1.64 37.12 -20.86
CA VAL A 8 -0.63 36.38 -20.11
C VAL A 8 -1.27 35.05 -19.71
N GLY A 9 -0.84 33.96 -20.34
CA GLY A 9 -1.25 32.61 -19.97
C GLY A 9 -0.73 32.27 -18.59
N LEU A 10 -1.64 31.92 -17.69
CA LEU A 10 -1.34 31.27 -16.42
C LEU A 10 -1.01 29.81 -16.73
N LEU A 11 0.28 29.44 -16.79
CA LEU A 11 0.67 28.04 -16.66
C LEU A 11 0.52 27.68 -15.17
N ALA A 12 -0.60 27.08 -14.80
CA ALA A 12 -0.74 26.46 -13.49
C ALA A 12 0.05 25.15 -13.47
N CYS A 13 0.87 25.00 -12.44
CA CYS A 13 1.67 23.82 -12.14
C CYS A 13 0.73 22.69 -11.67
N SER A 14 0.43 21.71 -12.53
CA SER A 14 -0.48 20.60 -12.24
C SER A 14 0.21 19.26 -11.92
N THR A 15 1.54 19.27 -11.73
CA THR A 15 2.33 18.02 -11.74
C THR A 15 2.35 17.27 -10.41
N THR A 16 2.21 17.96 -9.26
CA THR A 16 2.31 17.33 -7.93
C THR A 16 1.08 16.49 -7.58
N THR A 17 -0.11 16.95 -7.91
CA THR A 17 -1.36 16.21 -7.65
C THR A 17 -1.52 14.97 -8.54
N ALA A 18 -1.04 15.03 -9.79
CA ALA A 18 -1.12 13.87 -10.69
C ALA A 18 -0.20 12.74 -10.23
N PHE A 19 1.03 13.06 -9.83
CA PHE A 19 1.97 12.07 -9.31
C PHE A 19 1.48 11.41 -8.03
N ALA A 20 0.94 12.19 -7.08
CA ALA A 20 0.40 11.64 -5.84
C ALA A 20 -0.79 10.69 -6.09
N GLN A 21 -1.69 11.04 -7.02
CA GLN A 21 -2.81 10.18 -7.39
C GLN A 21 -2.34 8.91 -8.10
N ASP A 22 -1.44 9.03 -9.08
CA ASP A 22 -0.89 7.88 -9.81
C ASP A 22 -0.16 6.90 -8.87
N HIS A 23 0.52 7.43 -7.84
CA HIS A 23 1.18 6.64 -6.81
C HIS A 23 0.17 5.85 -5.95
N MET A 24 -0.91 6.50 -5.50
CA MET A 24 -2.00 5.83 -4.77
C MET A 24 -2.70 4.75 -5.62
N ASP A 25 -3.03 5.08 -6.87
CA ASP A 25 -3.72 4.16 -7.78
C ASP A 25 -2.85 2.93 -8.08
N SER A 26 -1.53 3.13 -8.25
CA SER A 26 -0.58 2.05 -8.45
C SER A 26 -0.42 1.17 -7.21
N GLY A 27 -0.30 1.78 -6.02
CA GLY A 27 -0.20 1.05 -4.75
C GLY A 27 -1.43 0.17 -4.50
N LEU A 28 -2.63 0.74 -4.75
CA LEU A 28 -3.89 0.03 -4.67
C LEU A 28 -3.96 -1.15 -5.66
N ALA A 29 -3.62 -0.92 -6.92
CA ALA A 29 -3.65 -1.94 -7.96
C ALA A 29 -2.69 -3.10 -7.64
N TYR A 30 -1.47 -2.79 -7.20
CA TYR A 30 -0.51 -3.82 -6.80
C TYR A 30 -0.99 -4.61 -5.59
N PHE A 31 -1.62 -3.96 -4.60
CA PHE A 31 -2.15 -4.67 -3.45
C PHE A 31 -3.25 -5.66 -3.84
N GLN A 32 -4.16 -5.24 -4.72
CA GLN A 32 -5.21 -6.10 -5.25
C GLN A 32 -4.63 -7.30 -6.03
N ASP A 33 -3.65 -7.06 -6.91
CA ASP A 33 -3.09 -8.11 -7.77
C ASP A 33 -2.18 -9.10 -7.04
N TYR A 34 -1.36 -8.63 -6.09
CA TYR A 34 -0.33 -9.45 -5.44
C TYR A 34 -0.72 -9.95 -4.05
N CYS A 35 -1.56 -9.23 -3.30
CA CYS A 35 -1.96 -9.64 -1.96
C CYS A 35 -3.39 -10.22 -1.90
N LEU A 36 -4.37 -9.60 -2.55
CA LEU A 36 -5.77 -10.05 -2.43
C LEU A 36 -6.13 -11.18 -3.41
N LYS A 37 -5.78 -11.03 -4.69
CA LYS A 37 -6.11 -12.00 -5.76
C LYS A 37 -5.64 -13.44 -5.49
N PRO A 38 -4.51 -13.70 -4.79
CA PRO A 38 -4.14 -15.05 -4.36
C PRO A 38 -5.14 -15.75 -3.43
N GLY A 39 -6.04 -15.00 -2.79
CA GLY A 39 -7.08 -15.52 -1.90
C GLY A 39 -6.51 -16.17 -0.65
N GLY A 40 -5.62 -15.46 0.05
CA GLY A 40 -5.00 -15.90 1.31
C GLY A 40 -3.84 -16.89 1.18
N LYS A 41 -3.47 -17.27 -0.04
CA LYS A 41 -2.34 -18.19 -0.28
C LYS A 41 -1.05 -17.38 -0.42
N LEU A 42 -0.39 -17.12 0.69
CA LEU A 42 0.79 -16.24 0.74
C LEU A 42 1.96 -16.75 -0.10
N GLU A 43 2.13 -18.07 -0.24
CA GLU A 43 3.13 -18.63 -1.14
C GLU A 43 2.84 -18.27 -2.61
N LYS A 44 1.55 -18.15 -2.99
CA LYS A 44 1.20 -17.65 -4.32
C LYS A 44 1.46 -16.16 -4.48
N SER A 45 1.33 -15.36 -3.41
CA SER A 45 1.76 -13.96 -3.44
C SER A 45 3.26 -13.85 -3.72
N ILE A 46 4.07 -14.68 -3.05
CA ILE A 46 5.52 -14.80 -3.32
C ILE A 46 5.75 -15.17 -4.79
N ASP A 47 5.10 -16.23 -5.29
CA ASP A 47 5.25 -16.65 -6.69
C ASP A 47 4.91 -15.53 -7.68
N LEU A 48 3.81 -14.79 -7.46
CA LEU A 48 3.41 -13.70 -8.34
C LEU A 48 4.41 -12.53 -8.29
N LEU A 49 4.94 -12.20 -7.12
CA LEU A 49 5.93 -11.14 -6.95
C LEU A 49 7.28 -11.52 -7.57
N SER A 50 7.76 -12.75 -7.35
CA SER A 50 9.02 -13.25 -7.90
C SER A 50 9.00 -13.39 -9.43
N ASN A 51 7.83 -13.58 -10.04
CA ASN A 51 7.66 -13.65 -11.49
C ASN A 51 7.14 -12.33 -12.11
N SER A 52 7.13 -11.24 -11.34
CA SER A 52 6.67 -9.94 -11.81
C SER A 52 7.73 -9.23 -12.65
N ASP A 53 7.32 -8.57 -13.73
CA ASP A 53 8.17 -7.61 -14.46
C ASP A 53 8.23 -6.23 -13.77
N ILE A 54 7.41 -6.01 -12.74
CA ILE A 54 7.27 -4.73 -12.00
C ILE A 54 8.13 -4.76 -10.73
N PHE A 55 8.08 -5.86 -10.00
CA PHE A 55 8.81 -6.03 -8.74
C PHE A 55 10.09 -6.82 -8.98
N GLY A 56 11.19 -6.37 -8.38
CA GLY A 56 12.50 -7.01 -8.50
C GLY A 56 13.30 -6.93 -7.20
N ASN A 57 14.61 -7.20 -7.30
CA ASN A 57 15.54 -7.19 -6.17
C ASN A 57 15.06 -8.02 -4.96
N GLU A 58 14.56 -9.22 -5.24
CA GLU A 58 14.08 -10.14 -4.20
C GLU A 58 15.14 -10.32 -3.11
N ARG A 59 14.71 -10.14 -1.86
CA ARG A 59 15.49 -10.45 -0.66
C ARG A 59 14.67 -11.36 0.22
N SER A 60 15.23 -12.52 0.52
CA SER A 60 14.65 -13.49 1.44
C SER A 60 15.50 -13.60 2.70
N MET A 61 14.85 -13.68 3.86
CA MET A 61 15.48 -13.94 5.15
C MET A 61 14.55 -14.74 6.06
N GLY A 62 15.13 -15.26 7.14
CA GLY A 62 14.46 -16.08 8.15
C GLY A 62 14.96 -17.52 8.14
N SER A 63 15.09 -18.09 9.34
CA SER A 63 15.47 -19.51 9.55
C SER A 63 14.27 -20.38 9.88
N ASP A 64 13.35 -19.83 10.68
CA ASP A 64 12.16 -20.52 11.21
C ASP A 64 10.85 -19.86 10.73
N PHE A 65 10.99 -18.81 9.93
CA PHE A 65 9.92 -18.08 9.26
C PHE A 65 10.43 -17.67 7.88
N THR A 66 9.51 -17.30 7.00
CA THR A 66 9.82 -16.76 5.68
C THR A 66 9.49 -15.29 5.67
N TYR A 67 10.47 -14.44 5.37
CA TYR A 67 10.24 -13.05 4.97
C TYR A 67 10.87 -12.82 3.60
N VAL A 68 10.04 -12.48 2.63
CA VAL A 68 10.48 -12.12 1.27
C VAL A 68 10.06 -10.69 0.98
N SER A 69 10.96 -9.89 0.42
CA SER A 69 10.71 -8.49 0.07
C SER A 69 11.20 -8.17 -1.32
N TYR A 70 10.53 -7.22 -1.96
CA TYR A 70 10.74 -6.84 -3.35
C TYR A 70 10.71 -5.31 -3.49
N THR A 71 11.60 -4.78 -4.32
CA THR A 71 11.58 -3.37 -4.71
C THR A 71 10.71 -3.20 -5.94
N GLY A 72 9.74 -2.29 -5.89
CA GLY A 72 8.92 -1.89 -7.03
C GLY A 72 9.23 -0.47 -7.49
N PRO A 73 8.43 0.07 -8.44
CA PRO A 73 8.61 1.41 -8.99
C PRO A 73 8.13 2.49 -8.01
N ASP A 74 8.60 3.72 -8.23
CA ASP A 74 8.03 4.95 -7.67
C ASP A 74 7.83 4.97 -6.14
N GLY A 75 8.70 4.28 -5.41
CA GLY A 75 8.62 4.23 -3.94
C GLY A 75 7.62 3.20 -3.39
N ILE A 76 7.10 2.31 -4.24
CA ILE A 76 6.22 1.21 -3.86
C ILE A 76 7.05 -0.09 -3.77
N ASN A 77 7.00 -0.75 -2.62
CA ASN A 77 7.66 -2.03 -2.37
C ASN A 77 6.62 -3.09 -1.97
N ALA A 78 7.03 -4.35 -1.95
CA ALA A 78 6.18 -5.45 -1.50
C ALA A 78 6.94 -6.34 -0.51
N SER A 79 6.21 -6.96 0.41
CA SER A 79 6.75 -8.00 1.28
C SER A 79 5.71 -9.04 1.63
N VAL A 80 6.17 -10.28 1.85
CA VAL A 80 5.37 -11.39 2.36
C VAL A 80 6.08 -11.98 3.56
N LEU A 81 5.33 -12.19 4.64
CA LEU A 81 5.81 -12.78 5.88
C LEU A 81 4.93 -13.99 6.25
N ILE A 82 5.57 -15.13 6.55
CA ILE A 82 4.93 -16.41 6.86
C ILE A 82 5.65 -17.09 8.04
N GLY A 83 4.91 -17.50 9.07
CA GLY A 83 5.36 -18.30 10.20
C GLY A 83 6.13 -17.55 11.29
N ALA A 84 6.11 -16.22 11.30
CA ALA A 84 6.79 -15.47 12.37
C ALA A 84 5.98 -15.50 13.67
N SER A 85 6.59 -15.80 14.81
CA SER A 85 5.87 -15.93 16.08
C SER A 85 5.46 -14.61 16.74
N PHE A 86 5.92 -13.47 16.19
CA PHE A 86 5.76 -12.14 16.79
C PHE A 86 4.76 -11.25 16.04
N THR A 87 4.21 -11.73 14.92
CA THR A 87 3.23 -11.02 14.10
C THR A 87 2.46 -12.05 13.29
N ASP A 88 1.23 -11.73 12.92
CA ASP A 88 0.46 -12.58 12.01
C ASP A 88 1.07 -12.57 10.59
N ASP A 89 0.82 -13.67 9.89
CA ASP A 89 1.21 -13.87 8.50
C ASP A 89 0.52 -12.84 7.61
N LYS A 90 1.27 -12.24 6.68
CA LYS A 90 0.76 -11.12 5.87
C LYS A 90 1.44 -10.97 4.52
N CYS A 91 0.68 -10.45 3.56
CA CYS A 91 1.21 -9.81 2.36
C CYS A 91 1.01 -8.30 2.50
N THR A 92 2.04 -7.51 2.20
CA THR A 92 1.99 -6.05 2.35
C THR A 92 2.55 -5.37 1.11
N ILE A 93 1.82 -4.36 0.62
CA ILE A 93 2.37 -3.32 -0.27
C ILE A 93 2.74 -2.12 0.60
N ILE A 94 3.95 -1.60 0.38
CA ILE A 94 4.57 -0.55 1.18
C ILE A 94 4.75 0.66 0.27
N MET A 95 4.04 1.74 0.55
CA MET A 95 4.18 3.01 -0.16
C MET A 95 5.04 3.96 0.66
N THR A 96 6.04 4.58 0.02
CA THR A 96 6.94 5.58 0.65
C THR A 96 6.78 6.94 -0.04
N GLY A 97 7.18 8.04 0.60
CA GLY A 97 6.96 9.38 0.02
C GLY A 97 5.49 9.78 -0.02
N VAL A 98 4.70 9.29 0.94
CA VAL A 98 3.26 9.56 1.03
C VAL A 98 3.03 10.86 1.80
N ASP A 99 2.43 11.86 1.15
CA ASP A 99 1.97 13.09 1.80
C ASP A 99 0.71 12.82 2.65
N GLU A 100 0.59 13.42 3.84
CA GLU A 100 -0.55 13.19 4.75
C GLU A 100 -0.93 11.70 4.92
N PRO A 101 0.00 10.83 5.40
CA PRO A 101 -0.16 9.37 5.39
C PRO A 101 -1.46 8.82 5.98
N MET A 102 -1.97 9.47 7.04
CA MET A 102 -3.22 9.06 7.66
C MET A 102 -4.43 9.30 6.75
N ALA A 103 -4.51 10.47 6.12
CA ALA A 103 -5.61 10.80 5.21
C ALA A 103 -5.57 9.92 3.95
N GLN A 104 -4.37 9.61 3.43
CA GLN A 104 -4.24 8.69 2.30
C GLN A 104 -4.58 7.25 2.69
N SER A 105 -4.25 6.81 3.90
CA SER A 105 -4.64 5.49 4.41
C SER A 105 -6.17 5.33 4.46
N GLU A 106 -6.88 6.36 4.93
CA GLU A 106 -8.35 6.38 4.95
C GLU A 106 -8.93 6.28 3.54
N ALA A 107 -8.42 7.09 2.59
CA ALA A 107 -8.90 7.11 1.21
C ALA A 107 -8.66 5.77 0.47
N LEU A 108 -7.48 5.18 0.64
CA LEU A 108 -7.13 3.88 0.09
C LEU A 108 -8.01 2.77 0.68
N ALA A 109 -8.19 2.76 2.00
CA ALA A 109 -9.06 1.81 2.69
C ALA A 109 -10.52 1.95 2.23
N ALA A 110 -11.05 3.16 2.09
CA ALA A 110 -12.41 3.38 1.62
C ALA A 110 -12.63 2.78 0.23
N THR A 111 -11.66 2.97 -0.68
CA THR A 111 -11.69 2.41 -2.03
C THR A 111 -11.65 0.88 -2.01
N LEU A 112 -10.80 0.29 -1.17
CA LEU A 112 -10.71 -1.17 -1.00
C LEU A 112 -12.00 -1.76 -0.44
N THR A 113 -12.56 -1.12 0.58
CA THR A 113 -13.81 -1.55 1.21
C THR A 113 -14.99 -1.47 0.24
N GLU A 114 -15.11 -0.38 -0.53
CA GLU A 114 -16.15 -0.25 -1.56
C GLU A 114 -16.00 -1.36 -2.61
N THR A 115 -14.78 -1.62 -3.07
CA THR A 115 -14.47 -2.67 -4.05
C THR A 115 -14.84 -4.06 -3.53
N ALA A 116 -14.58 -4.33 -2.24
CA ALA A 116 -14.90 -5.60 -1.60
C ALA A 116 -16.39 -5.75 -1.25
N GLY A 117 -17.15 -4.65 -1.25
CA GLY A 117 -18.52 -4.63 -0.71
C GLY A 117 -18.58 -4.95 0.78
N ALA A 118 -17.52 -4.58 1.51
CA ALA A 118 -17.36 -4.85 2.94
C ALA A 118 -17.76 -3.64 3.81
N GLU A 119 -17.78 -3.82 5.13
CA GLU A 119 -17.97 -2.72 6.07
C GLU A 119 -16.64 -2.00 6.31
N PHE A 120 -16.65 -0.67 6.20
CA PHE A 120 -15.47 0.14 6.51
C PHE A 120 -15.24 0.16 8.01
N MET A 121 -14.00 -0.03 8.44
CA MET A 121 -13.65 -0.05 9.85
C MET A 121 -12.38 0.73 10.15
N GLU A 122 -12.34 1.25 11.38
CA GLU A 122 -11.16 1.84 12.00
C GLU A 122 -10.48 0.81 12.90
N TRP A 123 -9.16 0.79 12.87
CA TRP A 123 -8.32 -0.06 13.70
C TRP A 123 -7.66 0.79 14.78
N GLU A 124 -7.72 0.35 16.03
CA GLU A 124 -6.93 0.94 17.11
C GLU A 124 -5.43 0.72 16.87
N ALA A 125 -4.57 1.49 17.54
CA ALA A 125 -3.13 1.37 17.43
C ALA A 125 -2.61 -0.03 17.81
N PHE A 126 -1.70 -0.59 17.00
CA PHE A 126 -1.11 -1.91 17.21
C PHE A 126 0.23 -2.06 16.51
N GLU A 127 1.11 -2.94 17.01
CA GLU A 127 2.44 -3.23 16.41
C GLU A 127 3.18 -1.97 15.93
N ASP A 128 3.46 -1.89 14.63
CA ASP A 128 4.15 -0.80 13.95
C ASP A 128 3.22 0.39 13.61
N TYR A 129 1.91 0.22 13.78
CA TYR A 129 0.84 1.16 13.45
C TYR A 129 0.33 1.89 14.70
N GLY A 130 1.21 2.66 15.34
CA GLY A 130 0.95 3.37 16.60
C GLY A 130 -0.15 4.44 16.55
N ASN A 131 -0.62 4.81 15.35
CA ASN A 131 -1.75 5.72 15.16
C ASN A 131 -3.05 4.98 14.74
N GLY A 132 -3.03 3.65 14.69
CA GLY A 132 -4.12 2.85 14.12
C GLY A 132 -4.14 2.90 12.60
N GLY A 133 -5.27 2.51 12.02
CA GLY A 133 -5.46 2.49 10.58
C GLY A 133 -6.91 2.27 10.18
N PHE A 134 -7.12 1.92 8.91
CA PHE A 134 -8.44 1.76 8.31
C PHE A 134 -8.49 0.50 7.46
N GLY A 135 -9.68 -0.02 7.16
CA GLY A 135 -9.80 -1.12 6.22
C GLY A 135 -11.12 -1.86 6.34
N TYR A 136 -11.06 -3.18 6.27
CA TYR A 136 -12.23 -4.06 6.43
C TYR A 136 -11.80 -5.47 6.84
N ARG A 137 -12.79 -6.25 7.28
CA ARG A 137 -12.67 -7.70 7.52
C ARG A 137 -13.68 -8.42 6.65
N ASP A 138 -13.23 -9.51 6.01
CA ASP A 138 -14.11 -10.40 5.25
C ASP A 138 -13.82 -11.88 5.55
N ALA A 139 -14.36 -12.78 4.72
CA ALA A 139 -14.15 -14.22 4.88
C ALA A 139 -12.71 -14.68 4.56
N GLN A 140 -11.95 -13.89 3.80
CA GLN A 140 -10.58 -14.19 3.39
C GLN A 140 -9.57 -13.72 4.44
N GLY A 141 -9.88 -12.66 5.19
CA GLY A 141 -9.03 -12.16 6.26
C GLY A 141 -9.25 -10.68 6.54
N ASP A 142 -8.23 -10.07 7.14
CA ASP A 142 -8.22 -8.65 7.51
C ASP A 142 -7.40 -7.85 6.50
N VAL A 143 -7.97 -6.75 6.02
CA VAL A 143 -7.25 -5.73 5.26
C VAL A 143 -7.08 -4.51 6.13
N VAL A 144 -5.83 -4.09 6.30
CA VAL A 144 -5.46 -2.91 7.07
C VAL A 144 -4.59 -2.01 6.22
N VAL A 145 -4.99 -0.74 6.11
CA VAL A 145 -4.21 0.34 5.53
C VAL A 145 -3.85 1.31 6.64
N ALA A 146 -2.55 1.48 6.89
CA ALA A 146 -2.09 2.25 8.05
C ALA A 146 -0.72 2.89 7.79
N PRO A 147 -0.50 4.11 8.33
CA PRO A 147 0.84 4.68 8.37
C PRO A 147 1.72 3.95 9.40
N VAL A 148 2.97 3.74 9.04
CA VAL A 148 3.95 3.16 9.96
C VAL A 148 4.46 4.25 10.91
N THR A 149 4.49 3.93 12.20
CA THR A 149 5.01 4.83 13.25
C THR A 149 6.38 4.43 13.74
N THR A 150 6.80 3.19 13.46
CA THR A 150 8.09 2.60 13.81
C THR A 150 8.87 2.36 12.52
N GLY A 151 9.80 3.25 12.19
CA GLY A 151 10.46 3.15 10.89
C GLY A 151 11.53 4.20 10.65
N ILE A 152 12.03 4.18 9.41
CA ILE A 152 13.07 5.10 8.92
C ILE A 152 12.47 6.46 8.54
N SER A 153 11.17 6.52 8.29
CA SER A 153 10.46 7.71 7.81
C SER A 153 9.00 7.72 8.26
N ASP A 154 8.41 8.91 8.38
CA ASP A 154 7.02 9.16 8.74
C ASP A 154 6.08 9.20 7.52
N ASP A 155 6.62 9.14 6.31
CA ASP A 155 5.91 9.20 5.02
C ASP A 155 5.58 7.81 4.43
N ILE A 156 5.42 6.79 5.28
CA ILE A 156 5.21 5.40 4.88
C ILE A 156 3.79 4.94 5.20
N VAL A 157 3.10 4.39 4.20
CA VAL A 157 1.80 3.72 4.35
C VAL A 157 1.93 2.25 3.94
N HIS A 158 1.42 1.36 4.78
CA HIS A 158 1.27 -0.06 4.46
C HIS A 158 -0.16 -0.36 4.06
N LEU A 159 -0.34 -1.15 3.00
CA LEU A 159 -1.56 -1.88 2.70
C LEU A 159 -1.26 -3.35 2.98
N SER A 160 -1.80 -3.88 4.08
CA SER A 160 -1.53 -5.22 4.57
C SER A 160 -2.78 -6.09 4.49
N PHE A 161 -2.60 -7.32 4.01
CA PHE A 161 -3.61 -8.36 4.05
C PHE A 161 -3.13 -9.50 4.95
N TYR A 162 -3.95 -9.82 5.95
CA TYR A 162 -3.74 -10.86 6.96
C TYR A 162 -4.78 -11.97 6.74
N PRO A 163 -4.43 -13.06 6.05
CA PRO A 163 -5.39 -14.12 5.75
C PRO A 163 -5.79 -14.95 6.98
N ASN A 164 -7.01 -15.50 6.93
CA ASN A 164 -7.55 -16.43 7.93
C ASN A 164 -6.97 -17.85 7.83
#